data_AF-A0A7R9USX8-F1
#
_entry.id   AF-A0A7R9USX8-F1
#
_cell.length_a   1.000
_cell.length_b   1.000
_cell.length_c   1.000
_cell.angle_alpha   90.00
_cell.angle_beta   90.00
_cell.angle_gamma   90.00
#
_symmetry.space_group_name_H-M   'P 1'
#
loop_
_entity.id
_entity.type
_entity.pdbx_description
1 polymer ?
#
loop_
_entity_poly.entity_id
_entity_poly.type
_entity_poly.pdbx_seq_one_letter_code
_entity_poly.pdbx_strand_id
1 'polypeptide(L)'
;AGHDEECTLDHDHAEHGHAHQQPTANSVAHWSSRVSSVGFVREGDLDMDKVNAWVGELLQAKGKDIYRMKGVLALKDTPTKFVFQAVHMQMNGEMLGPWAPGEKRESKLVFIGKDLNRQELSEALDACLAK
;
A
#
# COMPACT_ATOMS: atom_id res chain seq x y z
N ALA A 1 42.43 12.86 20.74
CA ALA A 1 41.79 12.28 21.93
C ALA A 1 41.19 13.46 22.69
N GLY A 2 39.88 13.65 22.85
CA GLY A 2 38.77 12.69 22.89
C GLY A 2 38.42 12.43 24.35
N HIS A 3 37.19 12.83 24.76
CA HIS A 3 36.56 12.85 26.10
C HIS A 3 36.70 14.24 26.77
N ASP A 4 35.73 14.81 27.48
CA ASP A 4 34.61 14.31 28.32
C ASP A 4 33.54 15.44 28.47
N GLU A 5 32.24 15.16 28.36
CA GLU A 5 31.25 15.02 29.45
C GLU A 5 31.06 16.25 30.35
N GLU A 6 30.05 17.09 30.07
CA GLU A 6 29.45 17.93 31.11
C GLU A 6 27.98 18.27 30.79
N CYS A 7 27.06 17.68 31.56
CA CYS A 7 25.73 18.22 31.81
C CYS A 7 25.36 17.84 33.25
N THR A 8 25.80 18.68 34.18
CA THR A 8 25.36 18.67 35.57
C THR A 8 24.01 19.36 35.69
N LEU A 9 23.09 18.62 36.31
CA LEU A 9 21.73 19.02 36.66
C LEU A 9 21.76 19.98 37.87
N ASP A 10 20.89 20.99 37.88
CA ASP A 10 20.19 21.40 39.10
C ASP A 10 18.96 22.26 38.74
N HIS A 11 17.78 21.89 39.25
CA HIS A 11 16.76 22.78 39.81
C HIS A 11 15.68 21.93 40.50
N ASP A 12 15.70 21.99 41.82
CA ASP A 12 14.75 21.42 42.78
C ASP A 12 13.44 22.24 42.86
N HIS A 13 12.27 21.59 42.92
CA HIS A 13 11.22 21.89 43.93
C HIS A 13 9.97 20.99 43.83
N ALA A 14 9.69 20.31 44.95
CA ALA A 14 8.41 20.19 45.66
C ALA A 14 7.19 19.45 45.04
N GLU A 15 7.11 18.16 45.33
CA GLU A 15 5.98 17.42 45.96
C GLU A 15 4.57 18.09 45.98
N HIS A 16 3.65 17.66 45.10
CA HIS A 16 2.19 17.75 45.33
C HIS A 16 1.49 16.48 44.79
N GLY A 17 0.93 15.67 45.71
CA GLY A 17 0.22 14.45 45.37
C GLY A 17 -1.20 14.67 44.88
N HIS A 18 -1.60 13.96 43.83
CA HIS A 18 -3.00 13.65 43.52
C HIS A 18 -3.12 12.26 42.87
N ALA A 19 -3.98 11.43 43.48
CA ALA A 19 -4.32 10.09 43.04
C ALA A 19 -5.35 10.09 41.89
N HIS A 20 -5.21 9.08 41.01
CA HIS A 20 -6.24 8.42 40.21
C HIS A 20 -7.24 9.28 39.40
N GLN A 21 -7.01 9.35 38.08
CA GLN A 21 -7.99 8.84 37.11
C GLN A 21 -7.29 8.55 35.78
N GLN A 22 -7.36 7.31 35.30
CA GLN A 22 -7.01 7.00 33.91
C GLN A 22 -8.08 7.62 33.02
N PRO A 23 -7.77 8.57 32.10
CA PRO A 23 -8.70 8.87 31.03
C PRO A 23 -8.60 7.72 30.02
N THR A 24 -9.52 6.77 30.16
CA THR A 24 -9.93 5.88 29.07
C THR A 24 -10.54 6.73 27.97
N ALA A 25 -9.72 7.21 27.05
CA ALA A 25 -10.16 7.67 25.75
C ALA A 25 -8.94 7.74 24.85
N ASN A 26 -8.80 6.72 24.02
CA ASN A 26 -8.04 6.78 22.78
C ASN A 26 -8.71 7.83 21.87
N SER A 27 -8.64 9.12 22.22
CA SER A 27 -8.89 10.21 21.28
C SER A 27 -7.64 10.34 20.43
N VAL A 28 -7.46 9.35 19.55
CA VAL A 28 -6.57 9.45 18.40
C VAL A 28 -7.07 10.64 17.61
N ALA A 29 -6.32 11.73 17.67
CA ALA A 29 -6.59 12.93 16.89
C ALA A 29 -6.89 12.51 15.45
N HIS A 30 -8.03 12.95 14.91
CA HIS A 30 -8.38 12.81 13.50
C HIS A 30 -7.33 13.55 12.65
N TRP A 31 -6.22 12.89 12.34
CA TRP A 31 -5.48 13.20 11.13
C TRP A 31 -6.29 12.58 9.97
N SER A 32 -7.14 13.37 9.33
CA SER A 32 -7.58 13.01 7.98
C SER A 32 -6.37 13.16 7.05
N SER A 33 -5.43 12.23 7.10
CA SER A 33 -4.49 12.03 6.01
C SER A 33 -5.37 11.62 4.83
N ARG A 34 -5.72 12.59 3.97
CA ARG A 34 -6.46 12.32 2.72
C ARG A 34 -5.79 11.21 1.90
N VAL A 35 -4.49 11.00 2.13
CA VAL A 35 -3.70 9.90 1.58
C VAL A 35 -3.93 8.63 2.41
N SER A 36 -4.34 7.57 1.73
CA SER A 36 -4.53 6.22 2.25
C SER A 36 -3.85 5.20 1.35
N SER A 37 -3.74 3.96 1.82
CA SER A 37 -3.29 2.84 1.00
C SER A 37 -4.33 1.73 1.00
N VAL A 38 -4.53 1.13 -0.16
CA VAL A 38 -5.51 0.07 -0.36
C VAL A 38 -4.81 -1.11 -1.00
N GLY A 39 -4.83 -2.24 -0.32
CA GLY A 39 -4.32 -3.52 -0.81
C GLY A 39 -5.43 -4.56 -0.93
N PHE A 40 -5.33 -5.38 -1.97
CA PHE A 40 -6.20 -6.53 -2.15
C PHE A 40 -5.50 -7.63 -2.93
N VAL A 41 -6.06 -8.83 -2.77
CA VAL A 41 -5.56 -10.07 -3.30
C VAL A 41 -6.70 -10.73 -4.07
N ARG A 42 -6.41 -11.24 -5.26
CA ARG A 42 -7.36 -11.99 -6.08
C ARG A 42 -6.73 -13.28 -6.56
N GLU A 43 -7.41 -14.39 -6.33
CA GLU A 43 -7.03 -15.70 -6.86
C GLU A 43 -7.53 -15.81 -8.31
N GLY A 44 -6.74 -16.45 -9.17
CA GLY A 44 -7.06 -16.64 -10.59
C GLY A 44 -6.09 -15.93 -11.53
N ASP A 45 -6.09 -16.40 -12.78
CA ASP A 45 -5.26 -15.86 -13.85
C ASP A 45 -5.92 -14.62 -14.47
N LEU A 46 -5.12 -13.57 -14.63
CA LEU A 46 -5.52 -12.31 -15.22
C LEU A 46 -5.10 -12.24 -16.69
N ASP A 47 -5.87 -11.48 -17.44
CA ASP A 47 -5.55 -11.11 -18.82
C ASP A 47 -4.69 -9.83 -18.82
N MET A 48 -3.49 -9.91 -19.41
CA MET A 48 -2.53 -8.81 -19.39
C MET A 48 -3.05 -7.57 -20.14
N ASP A 49 -3.75 -7.77 -21.25
CA ASP A 49 -4.29 -6.67 -22.05
C ASP A 49 -5.41 -5.96 -21.30
N LYS A 50 -6.30 -6.71 -20.63
CA LYS A 50 -7.35 -6.11 -19.77
C LYS A 50 -6.76 -5.33 -18.61
N VAL A 51 -5.75 -5.87 -17.93
CA VAL A 51 -5.11 -5.17 -16.81
C VAL A 51 -4.42 -3.90 -17.28
N ASN A 52 -3.69 -3.94 -18.40
CA ASN A 52 -3.03 -2.76 -18.96
C ASN A 52 -4.03 -1.67 -19.36
N ALA A 53 -5.14 -2.04 -20.01
CA ALA A 53 -6.20 -1.10 -20.36
C ALA A 53 -6.80 -0.44 -19.11
N TRP A 54 -7.21 -1.26 -18.12
CA TRP A 54 -7.78 -0.77 -16.87
C TRP A 54 -6.82 0.15 -16.10
N VAL A 55 -5.54 -0.24 -15.96
CA VAL A 55 -4.53 0.59 -15.28
C VAL A 55 -4.32 1.90 -16.03
N GLY A 56 -4.30 1.88 -17.36
CA GLY A 56 -4.20 3.08 -18.19
C GLY A 56 -5.38 4.04 -17.96
N GLU A 57 -6.61 3.54 -17.98
CA GLU A 57 -7.82 4.32 -17.70
C GLU A 57 -7.82 4.87 -16.27
N LEU A 58 -7.42 4.05 -15.29
CA LEU A 58 -7.32 4.45 -13.88
C LEU A 58 -6.30 5.58 -13.69
N LEU A 59 -5.15 5.53 -14.36
CA LEU A 59 -4.15 6.59 -14.32
C LEU A 59 -4.61 7.86 -15.04
N GLN A 60 -5.36 7.75 -16.13
CA GLN A 60 -5.94 8.93 -16.78
C GLN A 60 -7.02 9.60 -15.93
N ALA A 61 -7.88 8.81 -15.28
CA ALA A 61 -8.98 9.32 -14.46
C ALA A 61 -8.52 9.82 -13.08
N LYS A 62 -7.66 9.06 -12.39
CA LYS A 62 -7.27 9.27 -10.98
C LYS A 62 -5.74 9.41 -10.78
N GLY A 63 -4.93 9.56 -11.82
CA GLY A 63 -3.46 9.62 -11.71
C GLY A 63 -2.89 10.82 -10.93
N LYS A 64 -3.69 11.86 -10.69
CA LYS A 64 -3.33 12.96 -9.77
C LYS A 64 -3.44 12.57 -8.30
N ASP A 65 -4.34 11.63 -8.00
CA ASP A 65 -4.64 11.17 -6.65
C ASP A 65 -3.89 9.88 -6.33
N ILE A 66 -3.54 9.08 -7.35
CA ILE A 66 -2.71 7.87 -7.20
C ILE A 66 -1.23 8.24 -7.27
N TYR A 67 -0.54 8.09 -6.14
CA TYR A 67 0.89 8.40 -6.03
C TYR A 67 1.76 7.22 -6.40
N ARG A 68 1.33 6.02 -6.03
CA ARG A 68 2.02 4.79 -6.37
C ARG A 68 1.04 3.65 -6.46
N MET A 69 1.25 2.80 -7.44
CA MET A 69 0.66 1.46 -7.47
C MET A 69 1.75 0.43 -7.69
N LYS A 70 1.58 -0.72 -7.07
CA LYS A 70 2.40 -1.90 -7.31
C LYS A 70 1.48 -3.10 -7.42
N GLY A 71 1.81 -4.01 -8.32
CA GLY A 71 1.08 -5.26 -8.43
C GLY A 71 2.00 -6.41 -8.79
N VAL A 72 1.72 -7.57 -8.20
CA VAL A 72 2.21 -8.86 -8.65
C VAL A 72 1.02 -9.57 -9.25
N LEU A 73 1.11 -9.97 -10.51
CA LEU A 73 0.03 -10.55 -11.27
C LEU A 73 0.34 -12.02 -11.60
N ALA A 74 -0.66 -12.86 -11.41
CA ALA A 74 -0.73 -14.18 -12.03
C ALA A 74 -1.38 -13.99 -13.41
N LEU A 75 -0.58 -14.04 -14.47
CA LEU A 75 -1.08 -13.87 -15.83
C LEU A 75 -1.41 -15.23 -16.46
N LYS A 76 -2.47 -15.27 -17.28
CA LYS A 76 -2.82 -16.46 -18.06
C LYS A 76 -1.69 -16.82 -19.03
N ASP A 77 -1.53 -18.12 -19.29
CA ASP A 77 -0.55 -18.66 -20.25
C ASP A 77 0.93 -18.40 -19.93
N THR A 78 1.24 -17.88 -18.73
CA THR A 78 2.62 -17.79 -18.24
C THR A 78 2.80 -18.47 -16.87
N PRO A 79 3.90 -19.23 -16.68
CA PRO A 79 4.29 -19.76 -15.38
C PRO A 79 5.09 -18.74 -14.55
N THR A 80 5.30 -17.51 -15.03
CA THR A 80 6.07 -16.48 -14.33
C THR A 80 5.20 -15.43 -13.65
N LYS A 81 5.67 -14.95 -12.50
CA LYS A 81 5.16 -13.78 -11.80
C LYS A 81 5.51 -12.55 -12.61
N PHE A 82 4.50 -11.77 -12.95
CA PHE A 82 4.70 -10.45 -13.51
C PHE A 82 4.54 -9.41 -12.41
N VAL A 83 5.57 -8.62 -12.16
CA VAL A 83 5.48 -7.51 -11.21
C VAL A 83 5.47 -6.20 -12.00
N PHE A 84 4.59 -5.29 -11.63
CA PHE A 84 4.57 -3.96 -12.18
C PHE A 84 4.50 -2.92 -11.07
N GLN A 85 4.97 -1.73 -11.41
CA GLN A 85 4.77 -0.54 -10.63
C GLN A 85 4.34 0.60 -11.54
N ALA A 86 3.50 1.49 -11.03
CA ALA A 86 3.24 2.75 -11.69
C ALA A 86 3.32 3.91 -10.71
N VAL A 87 3.92 5.00 -11.17
CA VAL A 87 4.07 6.26 -10.44
C VAL A 87 3.65 7.37 -11.39
N HIS A 88 2.66 8.15 -10.98
CA HIS A 88 2.05 9.16 -11.85
C HIS A 88 1.60 8.52 -13.18
N MET A 89 2.13 8.95 -14.32
CA MET A 89 1.77 8.42 -15.65
C MET A 89 2.78 7.41 -16.20
N GLN A 90 3.76 6.98 -15.40
CA GLN A 90 4.78 6.03 -15.83
C GLN A 90 4.48 4.65 -15.25
N MET A 91 4.38 3.65 -16.12
CA MET A 91 4.24 2.24 -15.76
C MET A 91 5.51 1.48 -16.15
N ASN A 92 6.01 0.65 -15.24
CA ASN A 92 7.12 -0.25 -15.48
C ASN A 92 6.74 -1.67 -15.05
N GLY A 93 6.95 -2.65 -15.91
CA GLY A 93 6.66 -4.05 -15.65
C GLY A 93 7.87 -4.92 -15.94
N GLU A 94 8.05 -5.97 -15.13
CA GLU A 94 9.13 -6.93 -15.26
C GLU A 94 8.66 -8.33 -14.85
N MET A 95 9.26 -9.36 -15.47
CA MET A 95 9.05 -10.75 -15.07
C MET A 95 9.98 -11.05 -13.90
N LEU A 96 9.41 -11.32 -12.72
CA LEU A 96 10.20 -11.58 -11.50
C LEU A 96 10.81 -13.00 -11.50
N GLY A 97 10.12 -13.96 -12.12
CA GLY A 97 10.53 -15.38 -12.16
C GLY A 97 9.34 -16.34 -12.06
N PRO A 98 9.57 -17.66 -12.13
CA PRO A 98 8.49 -18.66 -12.05
C PRO A 98 7.81 -18.69 -10.68
N TRP A 99 6.56 -19.16 -10.64
CA TRP A 99 5.90 -19.54 -9.40
C TRP A 99 6.59 -20.76 -8.77
N ALA A 100 6.73 -20.77 -7.44
CA ALA A 100 7.31 -21.91 -6.74
C ALA A 100 6.35 -23.12 -6.74
N PRO A 101 6.85 -24.36 -6.64
CA PRO A 101 6.00 -25.54 -6.57
C PRO A 101 5.07 -25.49 -5.34
N GLY A 102 3.76 -25.59 -5.58
CA GLY A 102 2.73 -25.50 -4.53
C GLY A 102 2.37 -24.07 -4.11
N GLU A 103 2.98 -23.05 -4.70
CA GLU A 103 2.60 -21.66 -4.46
C GLU A 103 1.25 -21.34 -5.11
N LYS A 104 0.38 -20.66 -4.37
CA LYS A 104 -0.90 -20.20 -4.92
C LYS A 104 -0.66 -19.14 -5.98
N ARG A 105 -1.24 -19.31 -7.15
CA ARG A 105 -1.28 -18.30 -8.21
C ARG A 105 -2.32 -17.23 -7.84
N GLU A 106 -1.84 -16.15 -7.24
CA GLU A 106 -2.68 -15.05 -6.76
C GLU A 106 -2.09 -13.71 -7.20
N SER A 107 -2.95 -12.79 -7.58
CA SER A 107 -2.59 -11.43 -7.94
C SER A 107 -2.75 -10.52 -6.72
N LYS A 108 -1.70 -9.77 -6.38
CA LYS A 108 -1.64 -8.87 -5.23
C LYS A 108 -1.40 -7.46 -5.72
N LEU A 109 -2.31 -6.55 -5.45
CA LEU A 109 -2.18 -5.15 -5.84
C LEU A 109 -2.24 -4.25 -4.61
N VAL A 110 -1.45 -3.18 -4.64
CA VAL A 110 -1.44 -2.13 -3.63
C VAL A 110 -1.44 -0.78 -4.32
N PHE A 111 -2.33 0.10 -3.87
CA PHE A 111 -2.49 1.46 -4.32
C PHE A 111 -2.25 2.41 -3.15
N ILE A 112 -1.57 3.51 -3.40
CA ILE A 112 -1.29 4.55 -2.41
C ILE A 112 -1.69 5.87 -3.05
N GLY A 113 -2.58 6.61 -2.41
CA GLY A 113 -3.19 7.78 -3.01
C GLY A 113 -4.29 8.41 -2.16
N LYS A 114 -4.95 9.41 -2.70
CA LYS A 114 -6.09 10.07 -2.05
C LYS A 114 -7.42 9.49 -2.52
N ASP A 115 -8.41 9.49 -1.62
CA ASP A 115 -9.79 9.11 -1.94
C ASP A 115 -9.91 7.76 -2.68
N LEU A 116 -9.11 6.78 -2.24
CA LEU A 116 -9.08 5.45 -2.84
C LEU A 116 -10.31 4.63 -2.44
N ASN A 117 -11.02 4.09 -3.42
CA ASN A 117 -12.13 3.19 -3.20
C ASN A 117 -11.70 1.73 -3.41
N ARG A 118 -11.60 0.98 -2.32
CA ARG A 118 -11.21 -0.44 -2.36
C ARG A 118 -12.18 -1.31 -3.15
N GLN A 119 -13.47 -1.02 -3.05
CA GLN A 119 -14.49 -1.83 -3.70
C GLN A 119 -14.37 -1.68 -5.22
N GLU A 120 -14.35 -0.44 -5.72
CA GLU A 120 -14.17 -0.15 -7.16
C GLU A 120 -12.89 -0.78 -7.71
N LEU A 121 -11.75 -0.63 -7.02
CA LEU A 121 -10.47 -1.17 -7.46
C LEU A 121 -10.47 -2.71 -7.49
N SER A 122 -11.14 -3.34 -6.52
CA SER A 122 -11.28 -4.79 -6.49
C SER A 122 -12.16 -5.27 -7.63
N GLU A 123 -13.34 -4.68 -7.82
CA GLU A 123 -14.28 -5.09 -8.86
C GLU A 123 -13.69 -4.93 -10.26
N ALA A 124 -12.92 -3.87 -10.46
CA ALA A 124 -12.22 -3.65 -11.73
C ALA A 124 -11.14 -4.72 -11.98
N LEU A 125 -10.42 -5.17 -10.95
CA LEU A 125 -9.49 -6.31 -11.08
C LEU A 125 -10.23 -7.62 -11.37
N ASP A 126 -11.36 -7.87 -10.71
CA ASP A 126 -12.21 -9.03 -10.97
C ASP A 126 -12.71 -9.06 -12.44
N ALA A 127 -12.97 -7.90 -13.05
CA ALA A 127 -13.30 -7.80 -14.47
C ALA A 127 -12.13 -8.17 -15.40
N CYS A 128 -10.89 -8.10 -14.91
CA CYS A 128 -9.68 -8.47 -15.64
C CYS A 128 -9.35 -9.97 -15.57
N LEU A 129 -10.13 -10.77 -14.83
CA LEU A 129 -9.97 -12.21 -14.79
C LEU A 129 -10.13 -12.81 -16.20
N ALA A 130 -9.19 -13.67 -16.55
CA ALA A 130 -9.21 -14.43 -17.79
C ALA A 130 -10.16 -15.62 -17.61
N LYS A 131 -11.45 -15.36 -17.86
CA LYS A 131 -12.48 -16.41 -17.93
C LYS A 131 -12.24 -17.36 -19.11
#